data_AF-A0A355DM96-F1
#
_entry.id   AF-A0A355DM96-F1
#
_cell.length_a   1.000
_cell.length_b   1.000
_cell.length_c   1.000
_cell.angle_alpha   90.00
_cell.angle_beta   90.00
_cell.angle_gamma   90.00
#
_symmetry.space_group_name_H-M   'P 1'
#
loop_
_entity.id
_entity.type
_entity.pdbx_description
1 polymer ?
#
loop_
_entity_poly.entity_id
_entity_poly.type
_entity_poly.pdbx_seq_one_letter_code
_entity_poly.pdbx_strand_id
1 'polypeptide(L)'
;MKIITLSRQGKIGVFFVLGAALFFTLGLLAKPNPQDFVDARIVAPAPLIKKAISENYLSPNGSDIQPKALKLADQKDLYIFDFNTDELCGASGCLYVVYTGKAQRVLSVYLQNNLPKTIKLFVPDGKQNGYSCLGIAQLNPVNKEVIQTRYCYQAGTLIPVFEQLLEVKS
;
A
#
# COMPACT_ATOMS: atom_id res chain seq x y z
N MET A 1 84.65 -3.56 45.92
CA MET A 1 84.38 -4.98 45.58
C MET A 1 82.97 -5.35 46.02
N LYS A 2 82.01 -5.33 45.08
CA LYS A 2 80.79 -6.16 44.96
C LYS A 2 79.85 -5.49 43.96
N ILE A 3 79.78 -6.07 42.77
CA ILE A 3 78.64 -5.96 41.87
C ILE A 3 77.55 -6.86 42.47
N ILE A 4 76.28 -6.45 42.44
CA ILE A 4 75.13 -7.35 42.20
C ILE A 4 73.94 -6.50 41.72
N THR A 5 73.47 -6.91 40.56
CA THR A 5 72.30 -6.55 39.76
C THR A 5 70.99 -7.02 40.39
N LEU A 6 69.86 -6.41 40.04
CA LEU A 6 68.51 -6.98 39.78
C LEU A 6 67.50 -5.80 39.79
N SER A 7 66.34 -5.78 39.14
CA SER A 7 65.72 -6.45 38.00
C SER A 7 64.24 -6.00 37.97
N ARG A 8 63.66 -5.94 36.77
CA ARG A 8 62.23 -6.13 36.42
C ARG A 8 61.18 -5.04 36.66
N GLN A 9 60.58 -4.71 35.51
CA GLN A 9 59.15 -4.63 35.16
C GLN A 9 58.33 -3.38 35.51
N GLY A 10 57.84 -2.73 34.44
CA GLY A 10 56.82 -1.68 34.51
C GLY A 10 56.23 -1.33 33.14
N LYS A 11 55.30 -2.17 32.67
CA LYS A 11 54.10 -1.89 31.83
C LYS A 11 54.23 -0.94 30.62
N ILE A 12 54.17 -1.52 29.42
CA ILE A 12 53.87 -0.85 28.15
C ILE A 12 52.35 -0.63 28.08
N GLY A 13 51.92 0.64 28.13
CA GLY A 13 50.54 1.06 27.89
C GLY A 13 50.26 1.15 26.39
N VAL A 14 49.33 0.32 25.92
CA VAL A 14 48.81 0.32 24.55
C VAL A 14 47.78 1.45 24.43
N PHE A 15 48.10 2.49 23.65
CA PHE A 15 47.13 3.51 23.24
C PHE A 15 46.28 2.97 22.08
N PHE A 16 45.04 2.56 22.38
CA PHE A 16 44.02 2.28 21.38
C PHE A 16 43.49 3.61 20.82
N VAL A 17 43.87 3.93 19.58
CA VAL A 17 43.26 5.01 18.80
C VAL A 17 41.93 4.51 18.25
N LEU A 18 40.83 4.91 18.88
CA LEU A 18 39.46 4.74 18.38
C LEU A 18 39.24 5.71 17.20
N GLY A 19 39.56 5.24 15.99
CA GLY A 19 39.25 5.92 14.75
C GLY A 19 37.79 5.69 14.35
N ALA A 20 37.05 6.79 14.20
CA ALA A 20 35.64 6.85 13.86
C ALA A 20 35.31 6.18 12.50
N ALA A 21 34.43 5.18 12.52
CA ALA A 21 33.70 4.74 11.34
C ALA A 21 32.26 5.27 11.44
N LEU A 22 32.05 6.48 10.93
CA LEU A 22 30.72 7.05 10.70
C LEU A 22 30.09 6.26 9.53
N PHE A 23 29.34 5.21 9.85
CA PHE A 23 28.46 4.54 8.90
C PHE A 23 27.26 5.47 8.64
N PHE A 24 27.42 6.38 7.66
CA PHE A 24 26.27 7.00 7.00
C PHE A 24 25.56 5.90 6.22
N THR A 25 24.58 5.25 6.87
CA THR A 25 23.60 4.43 6.18
C THR A 25 22.72 5.37 5.35
N LEU A 26 23.10 5.60 4.10
CA LEU A 26 22.15 6.07 3.08
C LEU A 26 21.09 4.97 2.94
N GLY A 27 20.00 5.10 3.70
CA GLY A 27 18.78 4.37 3.45
C GLY A 27 18.30 4.75 2.06
N LEU A 28 18.49 3.85 1.09
CA LEU A 28 17.81 3.88 -0.19
C LEU A 28 16.30 3.87 0.10
N LEU A 29 15.70 5.06 0.13
CA LEU A 29 14.25 5.23 0.07
C LEU A 29 13.80 4.68 -1.28
N ALA A 30 13.44 3.41 -1.31
CA ALA A 30 12.75 2.82 -2.44
C ALA A 30 11.52 3.68 -2.71
N LYS A 31 11.46 4.31 -3.90
CA LYS A 31 10.26 5.05 -4.31
C LYS A 31 9.09 4.07 -4.30
N PRO A 32 7.99 4.37 -3.58
CA PRO A 32 6.82 3.51 -3.60
C PRO A 32 6.34 3.36 -5.05
N ASN A 33 6.08 2.13 -5.46
CA ASN A 33 5.53 1.86 -6.78
C ASN A 33 4.16 2.55 -6.87
N PRO A 34 3.89 3.36 -7.91
CA PRO A 34 2.60 4.06 -8.07
C PRO A 34 1.34 3.17 -8.07
N GLN A 35 1.51 1.84 -8.06
CA GLN A 35 0.45 0.83 -8.05
C GLN A 35 0.29 0.10 -6.70
N ASP A 36 1.08 0.46 -5.67
CA ASP A 36 0.99 -0.15 -4.36
C ASP A 36 0.18 0.73 -3.40
N PHE A 37 -0.59 0.07 -2.53
CA PHE A 37 -1.29 0.74 -1.44
C PHE A 37 -0.28 1.26 -0.42
N VAL A 38 -0.30 2.57 -0.19
CA VAL A 38 0.54 3.25 0.81
C VAL A 38 -0.35 3.91 1.87
N ASP A 39 0.25 4.49 2.90
CA ASP A 39 -0.50 5.28 3.87
C ASP A 39 -1.30 6.39 3.17
N ALA A 40 -2.60 6.51 3.47
CA ALA A 40 -3.47 7.45 2.78
C ALA A 40 -2.98 8.91 2.88
N ARG A 41 -2.27 9.28 3.97
CA ARG A 41 -1.73 10.63 4.16
C ARG A 41 -0.64 10.99 3.16
N ILE A 42 -0.03 9.99 2.52
CA ILE A 42 1.02 10.19 1.51
C ILE A 42 0.41 10.62 0.16
N VAL A 43 -0.77 10.11 -0.19
CA VAL A 43 -1.34 10.26 -1.54
C VAL A 43 -2.64 11.07 -1.59
N ALA A 44 -3.46 11.03 -0.54
CA ALA A 44 -4.79 11.64 -0.53
C ALA A 44 -4.86 12.92 0.31
N PRO A 45 -5.67 13.92 -0.08
CA PRO A 45 -5.88 15.13 0.72
C PRO A 45 -6.54 14.81 2.08
N ALA A 46 -6.12 15.48 3.15
CA ALA A 46 -6.66 15.26 4.50
C ALA A 46 -8.21 15.36 4.61
N PRO A 47 -8.90 16.31 3.96
CA PRO A 47 -10.37 16.34 3.96
C PRO A 47 -11.00 15.09 3.34
N LEU A 48 -10.37 14.53 2.30
CA LEU A 48 -10.84 13.31 1.66
C LEU A 48 -10.67 12.09 2.56
N ILE A 49 -9.51 11.97 3.23
CA ILE A 49 -9.25 10.89 4.19
C ILE A 49 -10.29 10.94 5.31
N LYS A 50 -10.54 12.12 5.90
CA LYS A 50 -11.52 12.30 6.96
C LYS A 50 -12.92 11.86 6.51
N LYS A 51 -13.33 12.26 5.30
CA LYS A 51 -14.62 11.85 4.73
C LYS A 51 -14.68 10.33 4.53
N ALA A 52 -13.66 9.74 3.91
CA ALA A 52 -13.60 8.31 3.65
C ALA A 52 -13.71 7.49 4.94
N ILE A 53 -13.01 7.89 6.00
CA ILE A 53 -13.14 7.24 7.32
C ILE A 53 -14.56 7.42 7.86
N SER A 54 -15.08 8.65 7.91
CA SER A 54 -16.40 8.93 8.51
C SER A 54 -17.58 8.23 7.82
N GLU A 55 -17.46 7.93 6.53
CA GLU A 55 -18.53 7.28 5.75
C GLU A 55 -18.46 5.75 5.80
N ASN A 56 -17.30 5.16 6.11
CA ASN A 56 -17.07 3.72 5.96
C ASN A 56 -16.61 3.03 7.24
N TYR A 57 -16.31 3.78 8.29
CA TYR A 57 -15.93 3.26 9.59
C TYR A 57 -16.64 4.01 10.71
N LEU A 58 -17.42 3.25 11.49
CA LEU A 58 -17.97 3.71 12.76
C LEU A 58 -17.18 3.01 13.85
N SER A 59 -16.31 3.76 14.53
CA SER A 59 -15.49 3.20 15.59
C SER A 59 -16.37 2.73 16.76
N PRO A 60 -16.42 1.42 17.07
CA PRO A 60 -17.21 0.93 18.19
C PRO A 60 -16.58 1.35 19.54
N ASN A 61 -15.26 1.59 19.56
CA ASN A 61 -14.45 1.76 20.77
C ASN A 61 -13.63 3.06 20.79
N GLY A 62 -13.82 3.96 19.83
CA GLY A 62 -13.01 5.18 19.67
C GLY A 62 -11.61 4.95 19.09
N SER A 63 -11.30 3.74 18.63
CA SER A 63 -10.10 3.44 17.82
C SER A 63 -10.10 4.23 16.52
N ASP A 64 -9.00 4.91 16.21
CA ASP A 64 -8.78 5.54 14.90
C ASP A 64 -8.19 4.52 13.93
N ILE A 65 -8.78 4.41 12.73
CA ILE A 65 -8.18 3.63 11.63
C ILE A 65 -7.28 4.51 10.77
N GLN A 66 -6.26 3.88 10.21
CA GLN A 66 -5.37 4.51 9.23
C GLN A 66 -5.47 3.71 7.93
N PRO A 67 -6.45 4.03 7.07
CA PRO A 67 -6.62 3.28 5.83
C PRO A 67 -5.40 3.49 4.94
N LYS A 68 -5.11 2.48 4.14
CA LYS A 68 -4.18 2.65 3.02
C LYS A 68 -4.94 3.26 1.85
N ALA A 69 -4.22 3.92 0.95
CA ALA A 69 -4.77 4.39 -0.29
C ALA A 69 -3.82 4.17 -1.47
N LEU A 70 -4.44 4.07 -2.64
CA LEU A 70 -3.80 4.02 -3.94
C LEU A 70 -4.33 5.18 -4.77
N LYS A 71 -3.43 6.03 -5.29
CA LYS A 71 -3.75 7.02 -6.32
C LYS A 71 -3.28 6.49 -7.66
N LEU A 72 -4.20 6.25 -8.59
CA LEU A 72 -3.83 5.79 -9.92
C LEU A 72 -3.29 6.97 -10.73
N ALA A 73 -2.02 6.87 -11.15
CA ALA A 73 -1.28 7.95 -11.81
C ALA A 73 -1.95 8.49 -13.08
N ASP A 74 -2.66 7.64 -13.82
CA ASP A 74 -3.34 7.99 -15.09
C ASP A 74 -4.82 8.37 -14.93
N GLN A 75 -5.30 8.58 -13.70
CA GLN A 75 -6.69 8.92 -13.42
C GLN A 75 -6.82 10.33 -12.85
N LYS A 76 -7.83 11.08 -13.32
CA LYS A 76 -8.19 12.42 -12.84
C LYS A 76 -8.62 12.37 -11.37
N ASP A 77 -7.64 12.28 -10.48
CA ASP A 77 -7.79 12.26 -9.03
C ASP A 77 -8.76 11.19 -8.53
N LEU A 78 -8.58 9.93 -8.97
CA LEU A 78 -9.26 8.80 -8.35
C LEU A 78 -8.38 8.20 -7.24
N TYR A 79 -8.99 8.05 -6.07
CA TYR A 79 -8.37 7.57 -4.84
C TYR A 79 -9.10 6.31 -4.41
N ILE A 80 -8.37 5.20 -4.33
CA ILE A 80 -8.89 3.93 -3.85
C ILE A 80 -8.43 3.81 -2.41
N PHE A 81 -9.37 3.75 -1.48
CA PHE A 81 -9.12 3.50 -0.07
C PHE A 81 -9.29 2.01 0.22
N ASP A 82 -8.28 1.46 0.87
CA ASP A 82 -8.25 0.09 1.38
C ASP A 82 -8.54 0.12 2.89
N PHE A 83 -9.69 -0.44 3.25
CA PHE A 83 -10.13 -0.59 4.64
C PHE A 83 -9.86 -2.00 5.18
N ASN A 84 -8.85 -2.70 4.64
CA ASN A 84 -8.39 -4.00 5.11
C ASN A 84 -7.80 -3.90 6.52
N THR A 85 -8.71 -3.97 7.48
CA THR A 85 -8.48 -4.05 8.91
C THR A 85 -9.30 -5.22 9.41
N ASP A 86 -8.81 -5.91 10.44
CA ASP A 86 -9.49 -7.10 10.98
C ASP A 86 -10.94 -6.81 11.43
N GLU A 87 -11.24 -5.55 11.77
CA GLU A 87 -12.57 -5.08 12.17
C GLU A 87 -13.54 -4.91 11.00
N LEU A 88 -13.05 -4.65 9.78
CA LEU A 88 -13.87 -4.31 8.61
C LEU A 88 -13.92 -5.39 7.53
N CYS A 89 -13.03 -6.38 7.61
CA CYS A 89 -13.05 -7.53 6.71
C CYS A 89 -14.00 -8.61 7.21
N GLY A 90 -14.76 -9.20 6.28
CA GLY A 90 -15.66 -10.31 6.57
C GLY A 90 -15.44 -11.48 5.61
N ALA A 91 -16.37 -12.44 5.60
CA ALA A 91 -16.32 -13.61 4.71
C ALA A 91 -16.28 -13.24 3.21
N SER A 92 -16.85 -12.09 2.85
CA SER A 92 -16.85 -11.56 1.47
C SER A 92 -15.58 -10.80 1.10
N GLY A 93 -14.60 -10.71 2.00
CA GLY A 93 -13.37 -9.94 1.81
C GLY A 93 -13.41 -8.60 2.54
N CYS A 94 -12.59 -7.67 2.08
CA CYS A 94 -12.39 -6.36 2.70
C CYS A 94 -13.01 -5.26 1.86
N LEU A 95 -13.46 -4.18 2.52
CA LEU A 95 -14.06 -3.03 1.85
C LEU A 95 -13.00 -2.19 1.13
N TYR A 96 -13.25 -1.93 -0.15
CA TYR A 96 -12.53 -0.94 -0.95
C TYR A 96 -13.51 0.13 -1.43
N VAL A 97 -13.09 1.38 -1.33
CA VAL A 97 -13.96 2.52 -1.69
C VAL A 97 -13.19 3.48 -2.57
N VAL A 98 -13.80 3.87 -3.68
CA VAL A 98 -13.19 4.79 -4.64
C VAL A 98 -13.86 6.15 -4.55
N TYR A 99 -13.03 7.18 -4.42
CA TYR A 99 -13.46 8.57 -4.41
C TYR A 99 -12.77 9.37 -5.52
N THR A 100 -13.47 10.38 -6.03
CA THR A 100 -12.86 11.43 -6.86
C THR A 100 -12.13 12.47 -6.00
N GLY A 101 -11.30 13.31 -6.61
CA GLY A 101 -10.65 14.44 -5.94
C GLY A 101 -11.63 15.48 -5.39
N LYS A 102 -12.88 15.48 -5.87
CA LYS A 102 -13.99 16.28 -5.31
C LYS A 102 -14.69 15.60 -4.14
N ALA A 103 -14.11 14.51 -3.62
CA ALA A 103 -14.64 13.72 -2.51
C ALA A 103 -16.02 13.11 -2.77
N GLN A 104 -16.38 12.89 -4.03
CA GLN A 104 -17.55 12.08 -4.41
C GLN A 104 -17.16 10.61 -4.42
N ARG A 105 -17.90 9.77 -3.69
CA ARG A 105 -17.79 8.30 -3.75
C ARG A 105 -18.33 7.81 -5.09
N VAL A 106 -17.54 7.01 -5.81
CA VAL A 106 -17.87 6.50 -7.15
C VAL A 106 -17.86 4.98 -7.24
N LEU A 107 -17.33 4.27 -6.25
CA LEU A 107 -17.41 2.82 -6.14
C LEU A 107 -17.26 2.41 -4.67
N SER A 108 -17.93 1.33 -4.29
CA SER A 108 -17.76 0.67 -2.99
C SER A 108 -17.98 -0.82 -3.22
N VAL A 109 -16.98 -1.63 -2.89
CA VAL A 109 -16.99 -3.05 -3.21
C VAL A 109 -16.20 -3.84 -2.16
N TYR A 110 -16.67 -5.04 -1.83
CA TYR A 110 -15.93 -6.00 -1.01
C TYR A 110 -15.13 -6.92 -1.92
N LEU A 111 -13.82 -7.02 -1.69
CA LEU A 111 -12.90 -7.80 -2.51
C LEU A 111 -12.03 -8.70 -1.64
N GLN A 112 -11.73 -9.89 -2.14
CA GLN A 112 -10.75 -10.80 -1.54
C GLN A 112 -9.33 -10.41 -2.00
N ASN A 113 -8.39 -10.37 -1.06
CA ASN A 113 -6.97 -10.10 -1.34
C ASN A 113 -6.14 -11.39 -1.32
N ASN A 114 -6.60 -12.39 -2.07
CA ASN A 114 -5.98 -13.71 -2.18
C ASN A 114 -5.41 -13.98 -3.58
N LEU A 115 -5.19 -12.92 -4.38
CA LEU A 115 -4.62 -13.02 -5.71
C LEU A 115 -3.16 -13.50 -5.68
N PRO A 116 -2.68 -14.19 -6.73
CA PRO A 116 -1.26 -14.46 -6.92
C PRO A 116 -0.45 -13.16 -6.88
N LYS A 117 0.78 -13.22 -6.36
CA LYS A 117 1.64 -12.02 -6.15
C LYS A 117 1.94 -11.23 -7.44
N THR A 118 1.83 -11.87 -8.60
CA THR A 118 2.05 -11.27 -9.92
C THR A 118 0.85 -10.48 -10.43
N ILE A 119 -0.34 -10.67 -9.84
CA ILE A 119 -1.58 -10.02 -10.26
C ILE A 119 -1.92 -8.91 -9.26
N LYS A 120 -2.21 -7.73 -9.80
CA LYS A 120 -2.65 -6.57 -9.01
C LYS A 120 -4.17 -6.57 -8.90
N LEU A 121 -4.67 -6.22 -7.71
CA LEU A 121 -6.11 -6.13 -7.44
C LEU A 121 -6.78 -5.03 -8.28
N PHE A 122 -6.10 -3.89 -8.44
CA PHE A 122 -6.56 -2.75 -9.22
C PHE A 122 -5.57 -2.43 -10.33
N VAL A 123 -6.05 -2.30 -11.56
CA VAL A 123 -5.24 -1.93 -12.73
C VAL A 123 -5.93 -0.84 -13.54
N PRO A 124 -5.20 0.13 -14.11
CA PRO A 124 -5.75 1.02 -15.13
C PRO A 124 -6.18 0.20 -16.36
N ASP A 125 -7.40 0.43 -16.87
CA ASP A 125 -7.95 -0.33 -18.00
C ASP A 125 -8.49 0.60 -19.10
N GLY A 126 -7.59 1.37 -19.71
CA GLY A 126 -7.94 2.30 -20.79
C GLY A 126 -8.88 3.44 -20.37
N LYS A 127 -9.56 4.05 -21.36
CA LYS A 127 -10.47 5.18 -21.17
C LYS A 127 -11.81 4.94 -21.86
N GLN A 128 -12.89 5.44 -21.26
CA GLN A 128 -14.23 5.48 -21.84
C GLN A 128 -14.88 6.80 -21.44
N ASN A 129 -15.50 7.50 -22.40
CA ASN A 129 -16.18 8.79 -22.18
C ASN A 129 -15.29 9.86 -21.50
N GLY A 130 -13.98 9.86 -21.78
CA GLY A 130 -13.04 10.84 -21.23
C GLY A 130 -12.59 10.58 -19.77
N TYR A 131 -13.02 9.46 -19.16
CA TYR A 131 -12.57 8.97 -17.87
C TYR A 131 -11.81 7.66 -18.03
N SER A 132 -10.81 7.44 -17.18
CA SER A 132 -10.06 6.18 -17.15
C SER A 132 -10.90 5.09 -16.48
N CYS A 133 -10.99 3.92 -17.09
CA CYS A 133 -11.64 2.77 -16.47
C CYS A 133 -10.68 2.08 -15.50
N LEU A 134 -11.26 1.32 -14.58
CA LEU A 134 -10.59 0.58 -13.53
C LEU A 134 -10.84 -0.91 -13.73
N GLY A 135 -9.79 -1.69 -13.98
CA GLY A 135 -9.85 -3.14 -13.91
C GLY A 135 -9.72 -3.61 -12.46
N ILE A 136 -10.61 -4.50 -12.04
CA ILE A 136 -10.58 -5.15 -10.72
C ILE A 136 -10.43 -6.65 -10.94
N ALA A 137 -9.32 -7.22 -10.45
CA ALA A 137 -9.06 -8.65 -10.55
C ALA A 137 -9.55 -9.39 -9.29
N GLN A 138 -10.21 -10.53 -9.46
CA GLN A 138 -10.64 -11.41 -8.36
C GLN A 138 -10.43 -12.87 -8.75
N LEU A 139 -10.23 -13.74 -7.75
CA LEU A 139 -10.30 -15.18 -7.96
C LEU A 139 -11.76 -15.60 -8.01
N ASN A 140 -12.11 -16.37 -9.04
CA ASN A 140 -13.37 -17.08 -9.07
C ASN A 140 -13.37 -18.14 -7.96
N PRO A 141 -14.37 -18.13 -7.06
CA PRO A 141 -14.38 -19.02 -5.89
C PRO A 141 -14.48 -20.50 -6.28
N VAL A 142 -15.06 -20.81 -7.44
CA VAL A 142 -15.34 -22.18 -7.92
C VAL A 142 -14.11 -22.80 -8.57
N ASN A 143 -13.59 -22.19 -9.63
CA ASN A 143 -12.53 -22.78 -10.46
C ASN A 143 -11.13 -22.20 -10.20
N LYS A 144 -11.00 -21.22 -9.29
CA LYS A 144 -9.74 -20.55 -8.93
C LYS A 144 -9.06 -19.83 -10.10
N GLU A 145 -9.80 -19.53 -11.16
CA GLU A 145 -9.31 -18.69 -12.24
C GLU A 145 -9.37 -17.21 -11.84
N VAL A 146 -8.49 -16.39 -12.40
CA VAL A 146 -8.52 -14.94 -12.18
C VAL A 146 -9.45 -14.30 -13.21
N ILE A 147 -10.44 -13.56 -12.73
CA ILE A 147 -11.36 -12.76 -13.54
C ILE A 147 -11.03 -11.29 -13.32
N GLN A 148 -10.91 -10.51 -14.40
CA GLN A 148 -10.84 -9.07 -14.34
C GLN A 148 -12.15 -8.46 -14.83
N THR A 149 -12.83 -7.74 -13.95
CA THR A 149 -14.00 -6.93 -14.29
C THR A 149 -13.56 -5.49 -14.52
N ARG A 150 -13.91 -4.95 -15.68
CA ARG A 150 -13.65 -3.56 -16.05
C ARG A 150 -14.80 -2.67 -15.58
N TYR A 151 -14.47 -1.63 -14.84
CA TYR A 151 -15.39 -0.62 -14.34
C TYR A 151 -15.12 0.74 -15.01
N CYS A 152 -16.13 1.36 -15.61
CA CYS A 152 -15.98 2.64 -16.29
C CYS A 152 -16.92 3.70 -15.70
N TYR A 153 -16.48 4.96 -15.74
CA TYR A 153 -17.24 6.06 -15.15
C TYR A 153 -18.42 6.45 -16.03
N GLN A 154 -19.62 6.35 -15.47
CA GLN A 154 -20.87 6.71 -16.12
C GLN A 154 -21.83 7.31 -15.09
N ALA A 155 -22.42 8.46 -15.42
CA ALA A 155 -23.44 9.13 -14.61
C ALA A 155 -23.07 9.30 -13.12
N GLY A 156 -21.80 9.62 -12.81
CA GLY A 156 -21.38 9.89 -11.43
C GLY A 156 -20.78 8.69 -10.68
N THR A 157 -20.78 7.49 -11.27
CA THR A 157 -20.34 6.25 -10.61
C THR A 157 -19.48 5.40 -11.55
N LEU A 158 -18.69 4.49 -11.01
CA LEU A 158 -18.02 3.43 -11.77
C LEU A 158 -18.97 2.22 -11.87
N ILE A 159 -19.32 1.82 -13.09
CA ILE A 159 -20.17 0.64 -13.35
C ILE A 159 -19.37 -0.45 -14.06
N PRO A 160 -19.66 -1.74 -13.80
CA PRO A 160 -19.04 -2.82 -14.55
C PRO A 160 -19.53 -2.79 -16.01
N VAL A 161 -18.60 -2.92 -16.95
CA VAL A 161 -18.91 -2.90 -18.39
C VAL A 161 -18.48 -4.17 -19.12
N PHE A 162 -17.50 -4.89 -18.58
CA PHE A 162 -16.93 -6.06 -19.22
C PHE A 162 -16.21 -6.95 -18.21
N GLU A 163 -16.22 -8.26 -18.45
CA GLU A 163 -15.48 -9.25 -17.66
C GLU A 163 -14.64 -10.12 -18.58
N GLN A 164 -13.40 -10.40 -18.18
CA GLN A 164 -12.50 -11.28 -18.90
C GLN A 164 -11.72 -12.19 -17.98
N LEU A 165 -11.41 -13.38 -18.48
CA LEU A 165 -10.47 -14.29 -17.84
C LEU A 165 -9.04 -13.77 -18.04
N LEU A 166 -8.26 -13.74 -16.96
CA LEU A 166 -6.81 -13.47 -17.04
C LEU A 166 -6.05 -14.80 -17.03
N GLU A 167 -5.24 -15.03 -18.07
CA GLU A 167 -4.28 -16.13 -18.06
C GLU A 167 -3.14 -15.81 -17.09
N VAL A 168 -3.08 -16.58 -15.99
CA VAL A 168 -1.96 -16.50 -15.04
C VAL A 168 -0.84 -17.38 -15.57
N LYS A 169 0.21 -16.77 -16.13
CA LYS A 169 1.43 -17.50 -16.46
C LYS A 169 2.15 -17.89 -15.17
N SER A 170 2.23 -19.20 -14.93
CA SER A 170 2.96 -19.83 -13.82
C SER A 170 4.47 -19.67 -13.98
#